data_AF-A0A0M8Z1G2-F1
#
_entry.id   AF-A0A0M8Z1G2-F1
#
_cell.length_a   1.000
_cell.length_b   1.000
_cell.length_c   1.000
_cell.angle_alpha   90.00
_cell.angle_beta   90.00
_cell.angle_gamma   90.00
#
_symmetry.space_group_name_H-M   'P 1'
#
loop_
_entity.id
_entity.type
_entity.pdbx_description
1 polymer ?
#
loop_
_entity_poly.entity_id
_entity_poly.type
_entity_poly.pdbx_seq_one_letter_code
_entity_poly.pdbx_strand_id
1 'polypeptide(L)' 'MVPYLTADEVRTGRGGKTVVSCLLPEQFHGETRGITASFHNSYPEDVRRRVVENWARYGFGAPGPRTR' A
#
# COMPACT_ATOMS: atom_id res chain seq x y z
N MET A 1 -25.92 1.00 8.29
CA MET A 1 -25.73 2.45 8.57
C MET A 1 -24.28 2.66 8.95
N VAL A 2 -23.64 3.72 8.47
CA VAL A 2 -22.24 4.00 8.81
C VAL A 2 -22.16 4.48 10.27
N PRO A 3 -21.31 3.88 11.13
CA PRO A 3 -21.42 4.04 12.58
C PRO A 3 -20.99 5.42 13.10
N TYR A 4 -20.25 6.18 12.28
CA TYR A 4 -19.75 7.51 12.65
C TYR A 4 -20.72 8.65 12.31
N LEU A 5 -21.87 8.37 11.69
CA LEU A 5 -22.82 9.41 11.33
C LEU A 5 -23.59 9.89 12.57
N THR A 6 -23.72 11.21 12.69
CA THR A 6 -24.63 11.84 13.66
C THR A 6 -26.09 11.65 13.24
N ALA A 7 -27.02 11.83 14.18
CA ALA A 7 -28.46 11.74 13.90
C ALA A 7 -28.93 12.76 12.84
N ASP A 8 -28.30 13.93 12.77
CA ASP A 8 -28.63 14.94 11.75
C ASP A 8 -28.12 14.55 10.36
N GLU A 9 -26.92 13.99 10.26
CA GLU A 9 -26.38 13.49 8.99
C GLU A 9 -27.17 12.31 8.44
N VAL A 10 -27.64 11.41 9.33
CA VAL A 10 -28.56 10.33 8.96
C VAL A 10 -29.87 10.90 8.43
N ARG A 11 -30.44 11.90 9.11
CA ARG A 11 -31.71 12.53 8.72
C ARG A 11 -31.62 13.29 7.40
N THR A 12 -30.53 14.03 7.18
CA THR A 12 -30.35 14.90 6.02
C THR A 12 -29.71 14.20 4.82
N GLY A 13 -29.09 13.04 5.03
CA GLY A 13 -28.36 12.30 3.99
C GLY A 13 -27.07 13.00 3.52
N ARG A 14 -26.51 13.90 4.33
CA ARG A 14 -25.34 14.73 4.00
C ARG A 14 -24.22 14.53 5.04
N GLY A 15 -23.00 14.99 4.73
CA GLY A 15 -21.87 15.06 5.68
C GLY A 15 -20.92 13.84 5.67
N GLY A 16 -21.44 12.62 5.55
CA GLY A 16 -20.66 11.40 5.74
C GLY A 16 -19.61 11.02 4.68
N LYS A 17 -19.35 11.86 3.67
CA LYS A 17 -18.48 11.55 2.52
C LYS A 17 -17.21 12.37 2.58
N THR A 18 -16.06 11.71 2.41
CA THR A 18 -14.75 12.37 2.31
C THR A 18 -13.91 11.74 1.19
N VAL A 19 -13.02 12.54 0.61
CA VAL A 19 -11.98 12.09 -0.32
C VAL A 19 -10.64 12.46 0.31
N VAL A 20 -9.83 11.44 0.59
CA VAL A 20 -8.47 11.63 1.12
C VAL A 20 -7.48 11.34 0.01
N SER A 21 -6.84 12.39 -0.52
CA SER A 21 -5.74 12.22 -1.47
C SER A 21 -4.46 11.86 -0.72
N CYS A 22 -3.88 10.70 -1.05
CA CYS A 22 -2.56 10.29 -0.56
C CYS A 22 -1.46 10.52 -1.60
N LEU A 23 -1.78 11.21 -2.70
CA LEU A 23 -0.77 11.64 -3.68
C LEU A 23 0.04 12.79 -3.11
N LEU A 24 1.36 12.70 -3.21
CA LEU A 24 2.26 13.80 -2.97
C LEU A 24 2.06 14.89 -4.03
N PRO A 25 2.31 16.16 -3.72
CA PRO A 25 2.15 17.26 -4.68
C PRO A 25 2.86 17.03 -6.01
N GLU A 26 4.11 16.55 -5.98
CA GLU A 26 4.89 16.24 -7.18
C GLU A 26 4.28 15.13 -8.07
N GLN A 27 3.48 14.22 -7.49
CA GLN A 27 2.85 13.13 -8.24
C GLN A 27 1.73 13.62 -9.15
N PHE A 28 1.17 14.81 -8.90
CA PHE A 28 0.25 15.46 -9.83
C PHE A 28 0.93 15.91 -11.13
N HIS A 29 2.27 16.00 -11.13
CA HIS A 29 3.09 16.33 -12.29
C HIS A 29 3.87 15.11 -12.83
N GLY A 30 3.56 13.90 -12.35
CA GLY A 30 4.23 12.67 -12.75
C GLY A 30 5.60 12.46 -12.12
N GLU A 31 5.99 13.27 -11.15
CA GLU A 31 7.27 13.16 -10.45
C GLU A 31 7.13 12.42 -9.12
N THR A 32 8.20 11.78 -8.67
CA THR A 32 8.25 11.18 -7.32
C THR A 32 9.60 11.46 -6.69
N ARG A 33 9.59 12.14 -5.55
CA ARG A 33 10.80 12.60 -4.84
C ARG A 33 11.65 11.48 -4.24
N GLY A 34 11.11 10.26 -4.12
CA GLY A 34 11.84 9.14 -3.57
C GLY A 34 11.24 7.80 -3.96
N ILE A 35 12.00 6.73 -3.73
CA ILE A 35 11.54 5.36 -3.92
C ILE A 35 10.97 4.81 -2.61
N THR A 36 9.92 4.00 -2.68
CA THR A 36 9.38 3.32 -1.48
C THR A 36 10.41 2.34 -0.95
N ALA A 37 10.94 2.57 0.26
CA ALA A 37 11.92 1.70 0.90
C ALA A 37 11.32 0.31 1.22
N SER A 38 11.45 -0.63 0.29
CA SER A 38 10.80 -1.94 0.32
C SER A 38 11.66 -2.94 -0.44
N PHE A 39 11.49 -4.23 -0.14
CA PHE A 39 12.24 -5.27 -0.87
C PHE A 39 12.03 -5.20 -2.39
N HIS A 40 10.86 -4.76 -2.84
CA HIS A 40 10.57 -4.60 -4.26
C HIS A 40 11.34 -3.46 -4.91
N ASN A 41 11.36 -2.27 -4.31
CA ASN A 41 11.91 -1.07 -4.97
C ASN A 41 13.36 -0.77 -4.60
N SER A 42 13.87 -1.29 -3.47
CA SER A 42 15.19 -0.94 -2.94
C SER A 42 16.31 -1.87 -3.37
N TYR A 43 16.00 -2.98 -4.06
CA TYR A 43 16.97 -3.95 -4.53
C TYR A 43 16.79 -4.21 -6.03
N PRO A 44 17.88 -4.36 -6.81
CA PRO A 44 17.83 -4.80 -8.21
C PRO A 44 17.11 -6.13 -8.40
N GLU A 45 16.54 -6.35 -9.58
CA GLU A 45 15.71 -7.53 -9.87
C GLU A 45 16.45 -8.86 -9.68
N ASP A 46 17.70 -8.93 -10.12
CA ASP A 46 18.57 -10.10 -9.98
C ASP A 46 18.82 -10.45 -8.51
N VAL A 47 19.04 -9.44 -7.67
CA VAL A 47 19.18 -9.62 -6.21
C VAL A 47 17.88 -10.11 -5.61
N ARG A 48 16.74 -9.50 -5.98
CA ARG A 48 15.41 -9.92 -5.48
C ARG A 48 15.13 -11.37 -5.85
N ARG A 49 15.38 -11.77 -7.10
CA ARG A 49 15.19 -13.13 -7.59
C ARG A 49 16.08 -14.11 -6.85
N ARG A 50 17.38 -13.81 -6.70
CA ARG A 50 18.34 -14.64 -5.96
C ARG A 50 17.89 -14.87 -4.51
N VAL A 51 17.39 -13.84 -3.84
CA VAL A 51 16.92 -13.94 -2.46
C VAL A 51 15.69 -14.86 -2.38
N VAL A 52 14.72 -14.70 -3.27
CA VAL A 52 13.50 -15.53 -3.30
C VAL A 52 13.84 -17.00 -3.62
N GLU A 53 14.68 -17.26 -4.61
CA GLU A 53 15.08 -18.62 -5.01
C GLU A 53 15.84 -19.38 -3.92
N ASN A 54 16.61 -18.66 -3.11
CA ASN A 54 17.42 -19.26 -2.05
C ASN A 54 16.77 -19.14 -0.66
N TRP A 55 15.55 -18.59 -0.55
CA TRP A 55 14.89 -18.30 0.73
C TRP A 55 14.85 -19.52 1.67
N ALA A 56 14.47 -20.68 1.14
CA ALA A 56 14.45 -21.93 1.88
C ALA A 56 15.85 -22.44 2.25
N ARG A 57 16.85 -22.23 1.38
CA ARG A 57 18.25 -22.59 1.66
C ARG A 57 18.87 -21.74 2.76
N TYR A 58 18.39 -20.51 2.93
CA TYR A 58 18.77 -19.65 4.06
C TYR A 58 18.11 -20.05 5.38
N GLY A 59 17.23 -21.06 5.39
CA GLY A 59 16.56 -21.57 6.58
C GLY A 59 15.20 -20.93 6.87
N PHE A 60 14.68 -20.09 5.97
CA PHE A 60 13.32 -19.55 6.11
C PHE A 60 12.28 -20.51 5.52
N GLY A 61 11.09 -20.56 6.11
CA GLY A 61 9.97 -21.36 5.58
C GLY A 61 9.58 -20.94 4.16
N ALA A 62 8.95 -21.86 3.41
CA ALA A 62 8.45 -21.55 2.07
C ALA A 62 7.56 -20.30 2.13
N PRO A 63 7.77 -19.31 1.22
CA PRO A 63 6.97 -18.10 1.24
C PRO A 63 5.50 -18.47 1.13
N GLY A 64 4.70 -18.04 2.12
CA GLY A 64 3.28 -18.34 2.18
C GLY A 64 2.53 -17.80 0.95
N PRO A 65 1.34 -18.34 0.65
CA PRO A 65 0.55 -17.87 -0.48
C PRO A 65 0.30 -16.37 -0.37
N ARG A 66 0.58 -15.65 -1.44
CA ARG A 66 0.24 -14.22 -1.55
C ARG A 66 -1.28 -14.09 -1.59
N THR A 67 -1.90 -13.80 -0.46
CA THR A 67 -3.27 -13.31 -0.42
C THR A 67 -3.28 -11.94 -1.10
N ARG A 68 -4.12 -11.83 -2.14
CA ARG A 68 -4.35 -10.61 -2.91
C ARG A 68 -5.28 -9.67 -2.15
#